data_AF-A0A3D3PCR1-F1
#
_entry.id   AF-A0A3D3PCR1-F1
#
_cell.length_a   1.000
_cell.length_b   1.000
_cell.length_c   1.000
_cell.angle_alpha   90.00
_cell.angle_beta   90.00
_cell.angle_gamma   90.00
#
_symmetry.space_group_name_H-M   'P 1'
#
loop_
_entity.id
_entity.type
_entity.pdbx_description
1 polymer ?
#
loop_
_entity_poly.entity_id
_entity_poly.type
_entity_poly.pdbx_seq_one_letter_code
_entity_poly.pdbx_strand_id
1 'polypeptide(L)'
;IKSLVKEPMVILLLVASSVYFISGNTGDGIFLASAIVLVATISLYQDSRSRNALEKLKDFTQPWCKVIRNGIVEEIKSEDLVVEDSLMVE
;
A
#
# COMPACT_ATOMS: atom_id res chain seq x y z
N ILE A 1 -1.29 -1.46 -9.78
CA ILE A 1 -0.95 -1.84 -11.18
C ILE A 1 -0.26 -0.70 -11.93
N LYS A 2 -0.92 0.44 -12.24
CA LYS A 2 -0.28 1.55 -12.98
C LYS A 2 0.99 2.12 -12.32
N SER A 3 1.09 2.12 -10.99
CA SER A 3 2.30 2.57 -10.28
C SER A 3 3.45 1.57 -10.34
N LEU A 4 3.13 0.27 -10.30
CA LEU A 4 4.13 -0.82 -10.35
C LEU A 4 4.83 -0.86 -11.70
N VAL A 5 4.10 -0.58 -12.80
CA VAL A 5 4.67 -0.52 -14.16
C VAL A 5 5.66 0.64 -14.33
N LYS A 6 5.62 1.66 -13.46
CA LYS A 6 6.58 2.77 -13.45
C LYS A 6 7.84 2.47 -12.63
N GLU A 7 7.91 1.35 -11.90
CA GLU A 7 9.11 1.01 -11.16
C GLU A 7 10.23 0.55 -12.12
N PRO A 8 11.46 1.08 -11.96
CA PRO A 8 12.59 0.76 -12.84
C PRO A 8 12.91 -0.74 -12.87
N MET A 9 12.60 -1.48 -11.80
CA MET A 9 12.78 -2.92 -11.72
C MET A 9 11.84 -3.70 -12.66
N VAL A 10 10.59 -3.25 -12.83
CA VAL A 10 9.60 -3.90 -13.70
C VAL A 10 9.96 -3.70 -15.18
N ILE A 11 10.47 -2.53 -15.52
CA ILE A 11 10.97 -2.23 -16.89
C ILE A 11 12.14 -3.15 -17.24
N LEU A 12 13.08 -3.37 -16.32
CA LEU A 12 14.21 -4.27 -16.50
C LEU A 12 13.76 -5.71 -16.79
N LEU A 13 12.80 -6.22 -16.01
CA LEU A 13 12.23 -7.58 -16.19
C LEU A 13 11.49 -7.72 -17.52
N LEU A 14 10.78 -6.68 -17.97
CA LEU A 14 10.05 -6.68 -19.24
C LEU A 14 11.01 -6.72 -20.44
N VAL A 15 12.13 -5.98 -20.35
CA VAL A 15 13.20 -6.03 -21.35
C VAL A 15 13.86 -7.41 -21.37
N ALA A 16 14.20 -7.99 -20.20
CA ALA A 16 14.78 -9.32 -20.11
C ALA A 16 13.86 -10.41 -20.69
N SER A 17 12.56 -10.32 -20.43
CA SER A 17 11.55 -11.21 -21.03
C SER A 17 11.48 -11.08 -22.55
N SER A 18 11.59 -9.86 -23.08
CA SER A 18 11.58 -9.62 -24.53
C SER A 18 12.81 -10.23 -25.21
N VAL A 19 13.99 -10.14 -24.58
CA VAL A 19 15.24 -10.76 -25.09
C VAL A 19 15.12 -12.29 -25.15
N TYR A 20 14.52 -12.92 -24.14
CA TYR A 20 14.32 -14.37 -24.12
C TYR A 20 13.33 -14.86 -25.18
N PHE A 21 12.26 -14.11 -25.43
CA PHE A 21 11.33 -14.41 -26.51
C PHE A 21 11.99 -14.38 -27.89
N ILE A 22 12.91 -13.43 -28.12
CA ILE A 22 13.66 -13.30 -29.38
C ILE A 22 14.73 -14.41 -29.51
N SER A 23 15.25 -14.92 -28.38
CA SER A 23 16.28 -15.98 -28.37
C SER A 23 15.77 -17.36 -28.84
N GLY A 24 14.46 -17.53 -29.05
CA GLY A 24 13.88 -18.72 -29.69
C GLY A 24 13.85 -19.98 -28.83
N ASN A 25 14.38 -19.94 -27.61
CA ASN A 25 14.29 -21.02 -26.65
C ASN A 25 13.00 -20.89 -25.82
N THR A 26 11.94 -21.50 -26.32
CA THR A 26 10.60 -21.43 -25.72
C THR A 26 10.58 -22.01 -24.30
N GLY A 27 11.46 -22.98 -23.99
CA GLY A 27 11.59 -23.57 -22.66
C GLY A 27 12.07 -22.58 -21.63
N ASP A 28 13.16 -21.86 -21.93
CA ASP A 28 13.69 -20.83 -21.03
C ASP A 28 12.76 -19.60 -20.94
N GLY A 29 12.08 -19.25 -22.04
CA GLY A 29 11.08 -18.18 -22.04
C GLY A 29 9.90 -18.47 -21.08
N ILE A 30 9.40 -19.71 -21.07
CA ILE A 30 8.34 -20.14 -20.13
C ILE A 30 8.86 -20.13 -18.69
N PHE A 31 10.07 -20.62 -18.45
CA PHE A 31 10.69 -20.59 -17.12
C PHE A 31 10.81 -19.16 -16.59
N LEU A 32 11.35 -18.25 -17.41
CA LEU A 32 11.50 -16.84 -17.07
C LEU A 32 10.14 -16.17 -16.84
N ALA A 33 9.14 -16.40 -17.70
CA ALA A 33 7.79 -15.87 -17.52
C ALA A 33 7.16 -16.33 -16.20
N SER A 34 7.32 -17.61 -15.85
CA SER A 34 6.83 -18.15 -14.57
C SER A 34 7.52 -17.53 -13.36
N ALA A 35 8.84 -17.30 -13.45
CA ALA A 35 9.62 -16.62 -12.41
C ALA A 35 9.17 -15.16 -12.24
N ILE A 36 8.93 -14.45 -13.35
CA ILE A 36 8.40 -13.07 -13.33
C ILE A 36 7.04 -13.03 -12.64
N VAL A 37 6.13 -13.95 -12.97
CA VAL A 37 4.80 -14.03 -12.33
C VAL A 37 4.91 -14.31 -10.84
N LEU A 38 5.80 -15.23 -10.43
CA LEU A 38 6.05 -15.54 -9.02
C LEU A 38 6.59 -14.32 -8.27
N VAL A 39 7.62 -13.68 -8.79
CA VAL A 39 8.23 -12.48 -8.18
C VAL A 39 7.23 -11.33 -8.12
N ALA A 40 6.46 -11.10 -9.19
CA ALA A 40 5.41 -10.08 -9.19
C ALA A 40 4.34 -10.35 -8.13
N THR A 41 3.92 -11.60 -7.97
CA THR A 41 2.95 -12.01 -6.95
C THR A 41 3.50 -11.78 -5.54
N ILE A 42 4.75 -12.19 -5.29
CA ILE A 42 5.42 -11.98 -4.01
C ILE A 42 5.57 -10.48 -3.71
N SER A 43 5.98 -9.68 -4.69
CA SER A 43 6.06 -8.21 -4.54
C SER A 43 4.71 -7.58 -4.25
N LEU A 44 3.63 -7.99 -4.95
CA LEU A 44 2.27 -7.51 -4.67
C LEU A 44 1.83 -7.84 -3.24
N TYR A 45 2.12 -9.06 -2.78
CA TYR A 45 1.82 -9.47 -1.41
C TYR A 45 2.61 -8.67 -0.37
N GLN A 46 3.89 -8.41 -0.64
CA GLN A 46 4.75 -7.57 0.20
C GLN A 46 4.27 -6.11 0.26
N ASP A 47 3.90 -5.52 -0.88
CA ASP A 47 3.38 -4.15 -0.95
C ASP A 47 2.06 -4.02 -0.16
N SER A 48 1.14 -4.98 -0.34
CA SER A 48 -0.12 -5.01 0.41
C SER A 48 0.11 -5.12 1.92
N ARG A 49 1.08 -5.92 2.36
CA ARG A 49 1.42 -6.05 3.78
C ARG A 49 2.02 -4.76 4.35
N SER A 50 2.92 -4.11 3.61
CA SER A 50 3.51 -2.82 4.00
C SER A 50 2.45 -1.72 4.10
N ARG A 51 1.54 -1.64 3.12
CA ARG A 51 0.42 -0.70 3.15
C ARG A 51 -0.51 -0.92 4.34
N ASN A 52 -0.86 -2.18 4.63
CA ASN A 52 -1.72 -2.52 5.76
C ASN A 52 -1.05 -2.19 7.12
N ALA A 53 0.27 -2.37 7.23
CA ALA A 53 1.00 -1.97 8.44
C ALA A 53 1.00 -0.44 8.62
N LEU A 54 1.19 0.32 7.54
CA LEU A 54 1.10 1.77 7.55
C LEU A 54 -0.30 2.26 7.89
N GLU A 55 -1.34 1.61 7.36
CA GLU A 55 -2.73 1.97 7.62
C GLU A 55 -3.09 1.75 9.10
N LYS A 56 -2.72 0.60 9.67
CA LYS A 56 -2.87 0.34 11.11
C LYS A 56 -2.08 1.30 11.99
N LEU A 57 -0.88 1.70 11.57
CA LEU A 57 -0.11 2.70 12.30
C LEU A 57 -0.80 4.06 12.25
N LYS A 58 -1.34 4.44 11.09
CA LYS A 58 -2.08 5.68 10.88
C LYS A 58 -3.36 5.72 11.72
N ASP A 59 -4.08 4.61 11.85
CA ASP A 59 -5.24 4.48 12.75
C ASP A 59 -4.83 4.63 14.23
N PHE A 60 -3.60 4.23 14.58
CA PHE A 60 -3.08 4.33 15.95
C PHE A 60 -2.56 5.73 16.29
N THR A 61 -1.98 6.45 15.31
CA THR A 61 -1.56 7.86 15.44
C THR A 61 -2.64 8.85 15.05
N GLN A 62 -3.88 8.40 14.88
CA GLN A 62 -4.99 9.33 14.70
C GLN A 62 -5.03 10.31 15.88
N PRO A 63 -5.09 11.62 15.60
CA PRO A 63 -5.18 12.61 16.65
C PRO A 63 -6.45 12.39 17.47
N TRP A 64 -6.27 12.44 18.78
CA TRP A 64 -7.36 12.41 19.76
C TRP A 64 -7.70 13.85 20.11
N CYS A 65 -8.99 14.18 20.10
CA CYS A 65 -9.49 15.50 20.40
C CYS A 65 -10.38 15.42 21.64
N LYS A 66 -10.17 16.33 22.59
CA LYS A 66 -11.07 16.51 23.73
C LYS A 66 -12.23 17.40 23.29
N VAL A 67 -13.44 16.90 23.43
CA VAL A 67 -14.68 17.63 23.15
C VAL A 67 -15.58 17.64 24.38
N ILE A 68 -16.46 18.62 24.47
CA ILE A 68 -17.43 18.74 25.56
C ILE A 68 -18.80 18.32 25.04
N ARG A 69 -19.30 17.17 25.49
CA ARG A 69 -20.66 16.67 25.19
C ARG A 69 -21.41 16.46 26.50
N ASN A 70 -22.65 16.93 26.58
CA ASN A 70 -23.49 16.84 27.79
C ASN A 70 -22.84 17.39 29.07
N GLY A 71 -21.94 18.37 28.94
CA GLY A 71 -21.22 18.97 30.08
C GLY A 71 -20.07 18.13 30.63
N ILE A 72 -19.70 17.02 29.98
CA ILE A 72 -18.58 16.15 30.34
C ILE A 72 -17.50 16.26 29.25
N VAL A 73 -16.23 16.27 29.67
CA VAL A 73 -15.10 16.23 28.73
C VAL A 73 -14.88 14.78 28.31
N GLU A 74 -15.05 14.52 27.02
CA GLU A 74 -14.81 13.22 26.40
C GLU A 74 -13.69 13.33 25.36
N GLU A 75 -12.86 12.29 25.28
CA GLU A 75 -11.78 12.20 24.31
C GLU A 75 -12.24 11.33 23.15
N ILE A 76 -12.45 11.94 21.99
CA ILE A 76 -12.91 11.28 20.77
C ILE A 76 -11.80 11.33 19.72
N LYS A 77 -11.83 10.39 18.77
CA LYS A 77 -10.95 10.46 17.61
C LYS A 77 -11.33 11.67 16.75
N SER A 78 -10.37 12.34 16.13
CA SER A 78 -10.66 13.46 15.22
C SER A 78 -11.58 13.09 14.05
N GLU A 79 -11.67 11.80 13.69
CA GLU A 79 -12.58 11.29 12.65
C GLU A 79 -14.05 11.22 13.09
N ASP A 80 -14.34 11.14 14.39
CA ASP A 80 -15.70 11.11 14.96
C ASP A 80 -16.23 12.52 15.32
N LEU A 81 -15.48 13.56 14.95
CA LEU A 81 -15.78 14.95 15.28
C LEU A 81 -16.86 15.50 14.34
N VAL A 82 -17.91 16.08 14.91
CA VAL A 82 -19.05 16.61 14.15
C VAL A 82 -19.15 18.13 14.24
N VAL A 83 -19.78 18.74 13.22
CA VAL A 83 -20.06 20.18 13.17
C VAL A 83 -21.13 20.49 14.22
N GLU A 84 -20.71 20.64 15.46
CA GLU A 84 -21.42 21.11 16.67
C GLU A 84 -20.63 20.77 17.97
N ASP A 85 -19.54 20.00 17.86
CA ASP A 85 -18.66 19.73 19.01
C ASP A 85 -17.86 20.96 19.45
N SER A 86 -17.82 21.21 20.76
CA SER A 86 -16.95 22.22 21.36
C SER A 86 -15.61 21.61 21.74
N LEU A 87 -14.56 21.95 20.99
CA LEU A 87 -13.18 21.51 21.22
C LEU A 87 -12.58 22.18 22.45
N MET A 88 -11.92 21.39 23.28
CA MET A 88 -11.10 21.88 24.38
C MET A 88 -9.63 21.84 23.95
N VAL A 89 -9.02 23.02 23.84
CA VAL A 89 -7.60 23.20 23.50
C VAL A 89 -6.86 23.58 24.78
N GLU A 90 -5.86 22.79 25.15
CA GLU A 90 -4.91 23.07 26.23
C GLU A 90 -3.63 23.72 25.69
#